data_AF-A0A7Y0X9T8-F1
#
_entry.id   AF-A0A7Y0X9T8-F1
#
_cell.length_a   1.000
_cell.length_b   1.000
_cell.length_c   1.000
_cell.angle_alpha   90.00
_cell.angle_beta   90.00
_cell.angle_gamma   90.00
#
_symmetry.space_group_name_H-M   'P 1'
#
loop_
_entity.id
_entity.type
_entity.pdbx_description
1 polymer ?
#
loop_
_entity_poly.entity_id
_entity_poly.type
_entity_poly.pdbx_seq_one_letter_code
_entity_poly.pdbx_strand_id
1 'polypeptide(L)'
;VWLFCDVIGTQGETINERAESRWQQPVENRDIKWFPNAQINYAENLLTYACHQPDDLAIWFENEREEKQTYTWKQLCEEVSSVQQWLKECGIKQGDVVAG
;
A
#
# COMPACT_ATOMS: atom_id res chain seq x y z
N VAL A 1 -10.76 5.41 -14.82
CA VAL A 1 -10.58 5.43 -13.35
C VAL A 1 -9.12 5.64 -12.97
N TRP A 2 -8.15 4.86 -13.47
CA TRP A 2 -6.72 5.07 -13.17
C TRP A 2 -6.21 6.50 -13.42
N LEU A 3 -6.41 7.02 -14.64
CA LEU A 3 -6.07 8.41 -15.00
C LEU A 3 -6.91 9.48 -14.29
N PHE A 4 -8.05 9.10 -13.73
CA PHE A 4 -8.90 10.03 -12.99
C PHE A 4 -8.47 10.13 -11.52
N CYS A 5 -7.93 9.04 -10.97
CA CYS A 5 -7.43 8.96 -9.60
C CYS A 5 -5.92 9.21 -9.51
N ASP A 6 -5.28 9.62 -10.61
CA ASP A 6 -3.84 9.85 -10.71
C ASP A 6 -2.99 8.70 -10.13
N VAL A 7 -3.41 7.45 -10.38
CA VAL A 7 -2.74 6.26 -9.85
C VAL A 7 -1.33 6.17 -10.41
N ILE A 8 -0.34 6.10 -9.52
CA ILE A 8 1.07 5.96 -9.84
C ILE A 8 1.38 4.47 -10.05
N GLY A 9 1.85 4.13 -11.26
CA GLY A 9 2.27 2.78 -11.62
C GLY A 9 2.00 2.45 -13.08
N THR A 10 2.06 1.16 -13.41
CA THR A 10 1.71 0.63 -14.73
C THR A 10 0.38 -0.09 -14.65
N GLN A 11 -0.58 0.27 -15.51
CA GLN A 11 -1.94 -0.30 -15.47
C GLN A 11 -2.01 -1.71 -16.07
N GLY A 12 -1.19 -1.99 -17.10
CA GLY A 12 -1.34 -3.20 -17.91
C GLY A 12 -2.63 -3.20 -18.75
N GLU A 13 -2.77 -4.20 -19.63
CA GLU A 13 -3.92 -4.30 -20.55
C GLU A 13 -4.95 -5.35 -20.11
N THR A 14 -4.52 -6.36 -19.36
CA THR A 14 -5.36 -7.49 -18.92
C THR A 14 -6.11 -7.15 -17.63
N ILE A 15 -7.45 -7.24 -17.66
CA ILE A 15 -8.31 -6.98 -16.50
C ILE A 15 -8.30 -8.17 -15.52
N ASN A 16 -8.48 -9.38 -16.05
CA ASN A 16 -8.42 -10.59 -15.25
C ASN A 16 -7.87 -11.75 -16.08
N GLU A 17 -7.29 -12.71 -15.37
CA GLU A 17 -6.89 -13.99 -15.92
C GLU A 17 -7.24 -15.10 -14.94
N ARG A 18 -7.50 -16.30 -15.47
CA ARG A 18 -7.68 -17.48 -14.62
C ARG A 18 -6.33 -17.90 -14.07
N ALA A 19 -6.23 -17.94 -12.75
CA ALA A 19 -5.06 -18.43 -12.05
C ALA A 19 -5.10 -19.95 -11.87
N GLU A 20 -3.94 -20.55 -11.66
CA GLU A 20 -3.88 -21.92 -11.16
C GLU A 20 -4.55 -22.01 -9.79
N SER A 21 -5.34 -23.06 -9.59
CA SER A 21 -6.01 -23.25 -8.31
C SER A 21 -4.98 -23.55 -7.23
N ARG A 22 -5.00 -22.77 -6.15
CA ARG A 22 -4.19 -23.05 -4.95
C ARG A 22 -4.76 -24.21 -4.13
N TRP A 23 -5.94 -24.72 -4.49
CA TRP A 23 -6.67 -25.77 -3.82
C TRP A 23 -7.20 -26.79 -4.84
N GLN A 24 -8.03 -27.73 -4.40
CA GLN A 24 -8.48 -28.87 -5.18
C GLN A 24 -9.15 -28.49 -6.51
N GLN A 25 -10.39 -27.98 -6.44
CA GLN A 25 -11.16 -27.63 -7.63
C GLN A 25 -11.11 -26.12 -7.84
N PRO A 26 -10.94 -25.67 -9.09
CA PRO A 26 -10.92 -24.26 -9.38
C PRO A 26 -12.29 -23.64 -9.13
N VAL A 27 -12.33 -22.57 -8.34
CA VAL A 27 -13.53 -21.80 -8.05
C VAL A 27 -13.36 -20.42 -8.69
N GLU A 28 -14.28 -20.03 -9.58
CA GLU A 28 -14.15 -18.80 -10.37
C GLU A 28 -13.80 -17.57 -9.52
N ASN A 29 -14.58 -17.28 -8.48
CA ASN A 29 -14.34 -16.09 -7.66
C ASN A 29 -13.04 -16.12 -6.83
N ARG A 30 -12.47 -17.31 -6.59
CA ARG A 30 -11.26 -17.49 -5.76
C ARG A 30 -9.99 -17.50 -6.61
N ASP A 31 -10.05 -18.12 -7.77
CA ASP A 31 -8.88 -18.43 -8.60
C ASP A 31 -8.79 -17.48 -9.81
N ILE A 32 -9.29 -16.25 -9.67
CA ILE A 32 -9.07 -15.16 -10.62
C ILE A 32 -7.92 -14.28 -10.12
N LYS A 33 -6.95 -14.02 -10.98
CA LYS A 33 -5.99 -12.92 -10.80
C LYS A 33 -6.58 -11.68 -11.44
N TRP A 34 -6.64 -10.61 -10.67
CA TRP A 34 -7.05 -9.30 -11.14
C TRP A 34 -5.82 -8.48 -11.49
N PHE A 35 -5.88 -7.77 -12.61
CA PHE A 35 -4.84 -6.88 -13.12
C PHE A 35 -3.43 -7.50 -13.09
N PRO A 36 -3.25 -8.69 -13.70
CA PRO A 36 -2.00 -9.46 -13.59
C PRO A 36 -0.77 -8.72 -14.15
N ASN A 37 -1.00 -7.77 -15.06
CA ASN A 37 0.04 -7.00 -15.72
C ASN A 37 0.24 -5.61 -15.08
N ALA A 38 -0.55 -5.27 -14.07
CA ALA A 38 -0.42 -4.00 -13.38
C ALA A 38 0.68 -4.06 -12.32
N GLN A 39 1.42 -2.97 -12.17
CA GLN A 39 2.37 -2.80 -11.07
C GLN A 39 2.13 -1.46 -10.40
N ILE A 40 1.88 -1.51 -9.09
CA ILE A 40 1.69 -0.33 -8.24
C ILE A 40 2.40 -0.54 -6.90
N ASN A 41 2.76 0.56 -6.25
CA ASN A 41 3.15 0.55 -4.85
C ASN A 41 2.05 1.18 -4.00
N TYR A 42 1.54 0.44 -3.01
CA TYR A 42 0.47 0.91 -2.14
C TYR A 42 0.86 2.17 -1.35
N ALA A 43 2.04 2.16 -0.72
CA ALA A 43 2.51 3.26 0.09
C ALA A 43 2.78 4.51 -0.76
N GLU A 44 3.31 4.37 -1.97
CA GLU A 44 3.54 5.49 -2.89
C GLU A 44 2.23 6.20 -3.28
N ASN A 45 1.22 5.43 -3.69
CA ASN A 45 -0.09 5.99 -4.03
C ASN A 45 -0.75 6.65 -2.82
N LEU A 46 -0.64 6.03 -1.64
CA LEU A 46 -1.21 6.58 -0.41
C LEU A 46 -0.46 7.83 0.09
N LEU A 47 0.85 7.89 -0.02
CA LEU A 47 1.66 9.00 0.52
C LEU A 47 1.79 10.18 -0.44
N THR A 48 1.19 10.12 -1.63
CA THR A 48 1.16 11.23 -2.59
C THR A 48 0.52 12.51 -1.99
N TYR A 49 -0.35 12.37 -0.99
CA TYR A 49 -0.87 13.51 -0.23
C TYR A 49 0.22 14.30 0.51
N ALA A 50 1.35 13.70 0.88
CA ALA A 50 2.48 14.43 1.45
C ALA A 50 3.12 15.42 0.47
N CYS A 51 2.96 15.20 -0.84
CA CYS A 51 3.42 16.13 -1.88
C CYS A 51 2.42 17.26 -2.14
N HIS A 52 1.12 16.97 -2.09
CA HIS A 52 0.07 17.93 -2.43
C HIS A 52 -0.46 18.73 -1.22
N GLN A 53 -0.48 18.11 -0.03
CA GLN A 53 -1.09 18.60 1.21
C GLN A 53 -0.24 18.22 2.43
N PRO A 54 1.04 18.64 2.48
CA PRO A 54 2.01 18.20 3.50
C PRO A 54 1.60 18.52 4.95
N ASP A 55 0.91 19.64 5.15
CA ASP A 55 0.54 20.16 6.47
C ASP A 55 -0.85 19.69 6.93
N ASP A 56 -1.62 19.06 6.05
CA ASP A 56 -2.94 18.52 6.40
C ASP A 56 -2.79 17.26 7.27
N LEU A 57 -3.75 17.05 8.16
CA LEU A 57 -3.77 15.92 9.08
C LEU A 57 -4.04 14.61 8.32
N ALA A 58 -3.12 13.66 8.46
CA ALA A 58 -3.23 12.30 7.92
C ALA A 58 -3.75 11.31 8.97
N ILE A 59 -3.28 11.42 10.21
CA ILE A 59 -3.68 10.55 11.32
C ILE A 59 -4.08 11.43 12.50
N TRP A 60 -5.25 11.14 13.04
CA TRP A 60 -5.67 11.59 14.36
C TRP A 60 -5.85 10.36 15.24
N PHE A 61 -4.98 10.21 16.21
CA PHE A 61 -4.96 9.12 17.17
C PHE A 61 -5.37 9.60 18.57
N GLU A 62 -6.15 8.78 19.25
CA GLU A 62 -6.52 8.94 20.67
C GLU A 62 -6.59 7.55 21.31
N ASN A 63 -6.13 7.43 22.57
CA ASN A 63 -6.17 6.18 23.31
C ASN A 63 -7.09 6.26 24.54
N GLU A 64 -7.27 5.12 25.22
CA GLU A 64 -8.12 4.98 26.42
C GLU A 64 -7.62 5.80 27.63
N ARG A 65 -6.41 6.36 27.56
CA ARG A 65 -5.82 7.24 28.58
C ARG A 65 -5.94 8.72 28.22
N GLU A 66 -6.75 9.05 27.21
CA GLU A 66 -6.95 10.40 26.68
C GLU A 66 -5.68 11.01 26.06
N GLU A 67 -4.66 10.20 25.77
CA GLU A 67 -3.46 10.67 25.07
C GLU A 67 -3.81 10.85 23.59
N LYS A 68 -3.46 12.02 23.05
CA LYS A 68 -3.75 12.42 21.67
C LYS A 68 -2.46 12.60 20.90
N GLN A 69 -2.44 12.08 19.68
CA GLN A 69 -1.35 12.29 18.75
C GLN A 69 -1.90 12.54 17.36
N THR A 70 -1.31 13.50 16.67
CA THR A 70 -1.68 13.83 15.30
C THR A 70 -0.45 13.78 14.43
N TYR A 71 -0.61 13.29 13.21
CA TYR A 71 0.42 13.32 12.19
C TYR A 71 -0.08 14.06 10.97
N THR A 72 0.72 15.00 10.46
CA THR A 72 0.50 15.53 9.12
C THR A 72 0.94 14.51 8.06
N TRP A 73 0.50 14.69 6.81
CA TRP A 73 0.93 13.82 5.71
C TRP A 73 2.45 13.79 5.53
N LYS A 74 3.11 14.93 5.72
CA LYS A 74 4.57 15.01 5.68
C LYS A 74 5.21 14.16 6.78
N GLN A 75 4.75 14.30 8.03
CA GLN A 75 5.29 13.53 9.15
C GLN A 75 5.05 12.03 8.96
N LEU A 76 3.87 11.64 8.50
CA LEU A 76 3.57 10.24 8.19
C LEU A 76 4.54 9.68 7.14
N CYS A 77 4.83 10.44 6.08
CA CYS A 77 5.77 10.03 5.05
C CYS A 77 7.21 9.87 5.59
N GLU A 78 7.64 10.76 6.49
CA GLU A 78 8.95 10.70 7.14
C GLU A 78 9.07 9.45 8.04
N GLU A 79 8.06 9.16 8.86
CA GLU A 79 8.04 7.96 9.72
C GLU A 79 8.03 6.66 8.90
N VAL A 80 7.20 6.59 7.85
CA VAL A 80 7.17 5.43 6.94
C VAL A 80 8.53 5.24 6.27
N SER A 81 9.18 6.31 5.83
CA SER A 81 10.52 6.26 5.24
C SER A 81 11.57 5.73 6.22
N SER A 82 11.50 6.13 7.49
CA SER A 82 12.42 5.67 8.54
C SER A 82 12.28 4.17 8.79
N VAL A 83 11.04 3.68 8.99
CA VAL A 83 10.76 2.25 9.18
C VAL A 83 11.15 1.44 7.94
N GLN A 84 10.84 1.95 6.74
CA GLN A 84 11.22 1.31 5.48
C GLN A 84 12.74 1.09 5.43
N GLN A 85 13.54 2.13 5.69
CA GLN A 85 15.00 2.05 5.66
C GLN A 85 15.53 1.04 6.68
N TRP A 86 15.01 1.07 7.91
CA TRP A 86 15.37 0.09 8.93
C TRP A 86 15.06 -1.36 8.50
N LEU A 87 13.90 -1.62 7.89
CA LEU A 87 13.57 -2.95 7.36
C LEU A 87 14.54 -3.41 6.27
N LYS A 88 15.00 -2.49 5.39
CA LYS A 88 16.04 -2.79 4.40
C LYS A 88 17.36 -3.16 5.07
N GLU A 89 17.74 -2.45 6.14
CA GLU A 89 18.96 -2.75 6.91
C GLU A 89 18.88 -4.11 7.62
N CYS A 90 17.70 -4.51 8.08
CA CYS A 90 17.43 -5.86 8.58
C CYS A 90 17.47 -6.95 7.48
N GLY A 91 17.63 -6.56 6.21
CA GLY A 91 17.73 -7.49 5.09
C GLY A 91 16.39 -7.98 4.53
N ILE A 92 15.28 -7.36 4.91
CA ILE A 92 13.94 -7.70 4.43
C ILE A 92 13.81 -7.44 2.92
N LYS A 93 13.19 -8.39 2.21
CA LYS A 93 12.99 -8.36 0.76
C LYS A 93 11.51 -8.46 0.39
N GLN A 94 11.21 -8.18 -0.87
CA GLN A 94 9.88 -8.37 -1.42
C GLN A 94 9.45 -9.83 -1.28
N GLY A 95 8.28 -10.06 -0.68
CA GLY A 95 7.73 -11.39 -0.43
C GLY A 95 7.95 -11.90 1.00
N ASP A 96 8.83 -11.25 1.78
CA ASP A 96 9.00 -11.56 3.20
C ASP A 96 7.79 -11.08 4.00
N VAL A 97 7.50 -11.78 5.11
CA VAL A 97 6.39 -11.47 6.01
C VAL A 97 6.94 -10.81 7.28
N VAL A 98 6.39 -9.65 7.62
CA VAL A 98 6.69 -8.92 8.86
C VAL A 98 5.45 -8.97 9.76
N ALA A 99 5.61 -9.44 10.99
CA ALA A 99 4.56 -9.41 12.02
C ALA A 99 4.84 -8.28 13.01
N GLY A 100 3.79 -7.61 13.46
CA GLY A 100 3.81 -6.49 14.42
C GLY A 100 2.67 -6.57 15.41
#